data_AF-A0A6N7FGN9-F1
#
_entry.id   AF-A0A6N7FGN9-F1
#
_cell.length_a   1.000
_cell.length_b   1.000
_cell.length_c   1.000
_cell.angle_alpha   90.00
_cell.angle_beta   90.00
_cell.angle_gamma   90.00
#
_symmetry.space_group_name_H-M   'P 1'
#
loop_
_entity.id
_entity.type
_entity.pdbx_description
1 polymer ?
#
loop_
_entity_poly.entity_id
_entity_poly.type
_entity_poly.pdbx_seq_one_letter_code
_entity_poly.pdbx_strand_id
1 'polypeptide(L)'
;MKIDLFNHIFPPALFARLGDYLPAAPVARYAKLATMHDIDARLRMLDEFDDVQQVLSLSQPPLDSFAPPSDTPALARLGNDGMAEWCRAAPDRFPGFIASLPMNNPDAALAELERACVELDACGVQIYSNVEGKPLDAPEFWPVFERMAQLGKPIWLHPARPPSHADYPTEDRSMFDIWWG
;
A
#
# COMPACT_ATOMS: atom_id res chain seq x y z
N MET A 1 23.70 -3.00 -6.85
CA MET A 1 22.34 -3.37 -6.45
C MET A 1 21.54 -2.10 -6.18
N LYS A 2 20.48 -1.87 -6.95
CA LYS A 2 19.53 -0.77 -6.77
C LYS A 2 18.26 -1.36 -6.14
N ILE A 3 17.78 -0.75 -5.06
CA ILE A 3 16.53 -1.16 -4.43
C ILE A 3 15.53 -0.02 -4.62
N ASP A 4 14.47 -0.32 -5.36
CA ASP A 4 13.32 0.56 -5.56
C ASP A 4 12.31 0.36 -4.43
N LEU A 5 12.11 1.43 -3.67
CA LEU A 5 11.22 1.50 -2.51
C LEU A 5 9.94 2.30 -2.81
N PHE A 6 9.70 2.72 -4.06
CA PHE A 6 8.52 3.50 -4.42
C PHE A 6 7.87 2.92 -5.67
N ASN A 7 7.30 1.74 -5.48
CA ASN A 7 6.66 0.97 -6.52
C ASN A 7 5.31 0.47 -6.02
N HIS A 8 4.36 0.26 -6.93
CA HIS A 8 2.99 -0.05 -6.53
C HIS A 8 2.48 -1.28 -7.23
N ILE A 9 1.79 -2.15 -6.47
CA ILE A 9 1.09 -3.32 -7.00
C ILE A 9 -0.31 -3.48 -6.38
N PHE A 10 -1.11 -4.32 -7.02
CA PHE A 10 -2.35 -4.90 -6.50
C PHE A 10 -2.26 -6.42 -6.68
N PRO A 11 -1.97 -7.18 -5.61
CA PRO A 11 -1.97 -8.63 -5.72
C PRO A 11 -3.31 -9.17 -6.25
N PRO A 12 -3.31 -10.24 -7.07
CA PRO A 12 -4.48 -10.67 -7.84
C PRO A 12 -5.77 -10.84 -7.02
N ALA A 13 -5.64 -11.42 -5.82
CA ALA A 13 -6.78 -11.68 -4.95
C ALA A 13 -7.42 -10.38 -4.42
N LEU A 14 -6.62 -9.36 -4.12
CA LEU A 14 -7.13 -8.03 -3.80
C LEU A 14 -7.66 -7.32 -5.05
N PHE A 15 -6.94 -7.41 -6.17
CA PHE A 15 -7.32 -6.77 -7.43
C PHE A 15 -8.73 -7.18 -7.89
N ALA A 16 -9.05 -8.47 -7.76
CA ALA A 16 -10.37 -9.03 -8.07
C ALA A 16 -11.52 -8.43 -7.23
N ARG A 17 -11.22 -7.85 -6.06
CA ARG A 17 -12.19 -7.25 -5.15
C ARG A 17 -12.35 -5.75 -5.35
N LEU A 18 -11.46 -5.07 -6.08
CA LEU A 18 -11.50 -3.61 -6.23
C LEU A 18 -12.81 -3.12 -6.87
N GLY A 19 -13.36 -3.90 -7.81
CA GLY A 19 -14.62 -3.58 -8.47
C GLY A 19 -15.86 -3.58 -7.57
N ASP A 20 -15.76 -4.18 -6.37
CA ASP A 20 -16.85 -4.16 -5.38
C ASP A 20 -16.98 -2.79 -4.69
N TYR A 21 -15.91 -1.99 -4.69
CA TYR A 21 -15.81 -0.75 -3.91
C TYR A 21 -15.49 0.50 -4.74
N LEU A 22 -14.72 0.35 -5.81
CA LEU A 22 -14.28 1.46 -6.64
C LEU A 22 -15.13 1.62 -7.91
N PRO A 23 -15.27 2.85 -8.44
CA PRO A 23 -15.89 3.06 -9.74
C PRO A 23 -15.18 2.28 -10.85
N ALA A 24 -15.93 1.90 -11.89
CA ALA A 24 -15.41 1.06 -12.98
C ALA A 24 -14.23 1.69 -13.75
N ALA A 25 -14.20 3.02 -13.90
CA ALA A 25 -13.19 3.71 -14.70
C ALA A 25 -11.76 3.58 -14.13
N PRO A 26 -11.50 3.89 -12.84
CA PRO A 26 -10.22 3.59 -12.19
C PRO A 26 -9.81 2.12 -12.29
N VAL A 27 -10.73 1.18 -11.99
CA VAL A 27 -10.44 -0.26 -12.05
C VAL A 27 -10.03 -0.68 -13.46
N ALA A 28 -10.72 -0.19 -14.49
CA ALA A 28 -10.37 -0.46 -15.88
C ALA A 28 -9.00 0.14 -16.29
N ARG A 29 -8.56 1.25 -15.68
CA ARG A 29 -7.22 1.80 -15.89
C ARG A 29 -6.15 0.88 -15.31
N TYR A 30 -6.34 0.42 -14.06
CA TYR A 30 -5.41 -0.53 -13.42
C TYR A 30 -5.34 -1.86 -14.17
N ALA A 31 -6.48 -2.36 -14.67
CA ALA A 31 -6.53 -3.61 -15.42
C ALA A 31 -5.64 -3.61 -16.68
N LYS A 32 -5.47 -2.44 -17.33
CA LYS A 32 -4.60 -2.28 -18.51
C LYS A 32 -3.11 -2.33 -18.16
N LEU A 33 -2.74 -2.13 -16.89
CA LEU A 33 -1.37 -2.14 -16.41
C LEU A 33 -1.07 -3.50 -15.77
N ALA A 34 -0.80 -4.51 -16.60
CA ALA A 34 -0.52 -5.87 -16.14
C ALA A 34 0.60 -5.91 -15.08
N THR A 35 1.61 -5.04 -15.19
CA THR A 35 2.70 -4.90 -14.21
C THR A 35 2.24 -4.49 -12.81
N MET A 36 0.99 -4.10 -12.61
CA MET A 36 0.44 -3.84 -11.29
C MET A 36 -0.13 -5.11 -10.63
N HIS A 37 -0.63 -6.08 -11.39
CA HIS A 37 -1.42 -7.19 -10.84
C HIS A 37 -1.01 -8.60 -11.32
N ASP A 38 -0.03 -8.68 -12.22
CA ASP A 38 0.54 -9.93 -12.74
C ASP A 38 2.05 -9.96 -12.43
N ILE A 39 2.49 -10.99 -11.70
CA ILE A 39 3.88 -11.15 -11.27
C ILE A 39 4.82 -11.37 -12.47
N ASP A 40 4.41 -12.14 -13.46
CA ASP A 40 5.26 -12.43 -14.64
C ASP A 40 5.42 -11.17 -15.49
N ALA A 41 4.36 -10.37 -15.62
CA ALA A 41 4.45 -9.07 -16.26
C ALA A 41 5.39 -8.13 -15.49
N ARG A 42 5.32 -8.12 -14.16
CA ARG A 42 6.21 -7.33 -13.31
C ARG A 42 7.68 -7.73 -13.46
N LEU A 43 7.96 -9.03 -13.45
CA LEU A 43 9.31 -9.57 -13.59
C LEU A 43 9.90 -9.25 -14.96
N ARG A 44 9.13 -9.41 -16.05
CA ARG A 44 9.57 -9.01 -17.41
C ARG A 44 9.92 -7.53 -17.50
N MET A 45 9.12 -6.66 -16.88
CA MET A 45 9.43 -5.23 -16.81
C MET A 45 10.73 -4.99 -16.04
N LEU A 46 10.96 -5.70 -14.93
CA LEU A 46 12.23 -5.59 -14.19
C LEU A 46 13.43 -6.14 -14.96
N ASP A 47 13.26 -7.08 -15.90
CA ASP A 47 14.36 -7.58 -16.75
C ASP A 47 14.91 -6.51 -17.69
N GLU A 48 14.17 -5.41 -17.92
CA GLU A 48 14.62 -4.26 -18.72
C GLU A 48 15.62 -3.37 -17.96
N PHE A 49 15.82 -3.59 -16.66
CA PHE A 49 16.70 -2.79 -15.81
C PHE A 49 17.78 -3.64 -15.15
N ASP A 50 19.04 -3.25 -15.35
CA ASP A 50 20.16 -3.93 -14.70
C ASP A 50 20.14 -3.73 -13.19
N ASP A 51 20.15 -4.85 -12.46
CA ASP A 51 20.43 -4.93 -11.01
C ASP A 51 19.45 -4.12 -10.15
N VAL A 52 18.14 -4.25 -10.46
CA VAL A 52 17.03 -3.65 -9.71
C VAL A 52 16.24 -4.71 -8.94
N GLN A 53 16.03 -4.44 -7.66
CA GLN A 53 15.10 -5.14 -6.78
C GLN A 53 14.01 -4.18 -6.29
N GLN A 54 12.87 -4.71 -5.87
CA GLN A 54 11.74 -3.93 -5.36
C GLN A 54 11.28 -4.42 -3.99
N VAL A 55 11.21 -3.51 -3.01
CA VAL A 55 10.42 -3.79 -1.81
C VAL A 55 8.97 -3.44 -2.14
N LEU A 56 8.11 -4.44 -2.23
CA LEU A 56 6.75 -4.26 -2.72
C LEU A 56 5.94 -3.39 -1.78
N SER A 57 5.15 -2.47 -2.33
CA SER A 57 4.09 -1.80 -1.57
C SER A 57 2.78 -1.76 -2.34
N LEU A 58 1.69 -1.69 -1.59
CA LEU A 58 0.35 -1.69 -2.16
C LEU A 58 0.06 -0.32 -2.80
N SER A 59 -0.59 -0.37 -3.96
CA SER A 59 -1.01 0.82 -4.69
C SER A 59 -2.12 1.60 -3.99
N GLN A 60 -2.25 2.87 -4.38
CA GLN A 60 -3.36 3.74 -4.02
C GLN A 60 -4.61 3.42 -4.85
N PRO A 61 -5.83 3.73 -4.37
CA PRO A 61 -6.17 4.52 -3.18
C PRO A 61 -5.95 3.78 -1.83
N PRO A 62 -5.84 4.51 -0.71
CA PRO A 62 -5.85 3.92 0.63
C PRO A 62 -7.06 3.00 0.84
N LEU A 63 -6.88 1.83 1.46
CA LEU A 63 -7.98 0.86 1.68
C LEU A 63 -9.15 1.48 2.45
N ASP A 64 -8.82 2.26 3.47
CA ASP A 64 -9.73 3.02 4.31
C ASP A 64 -10.47 4.15 3.58
N SER A 65 -9.99 4.58 2.41
CA SER A 65 -10.69 5.62 1.64
C SER A 65 -11.85 5.09 0.80
N PHE A 66 -11.94 3.79 0.57
CA PHE A 66 -12.96 3.20 -0.31
C PHE A 66 -13.74 2.03 0.28
N ALA A 67 -13.29 1.44 1.38
CA ALA A 67 -13.96 0.32 2.03
C ALA A 67 -14.28 0.63 3.49
N PRO A 68 -15.43 0.14 4.01
CA PRO A 68 -15.82 0.36 5.39
C PRO A 68 -14.89 -0.39 6.37
N PRO A 69 -14.83 0.03 7.65
CA PRO A 69 -14.02 -0.62 8.69
C PRO A 69 -14.29 -2.12 8.91
N SER A 70 -15.46 -2.62 8.47
CA SER A 70 -15.81 -4.05 8.50
C SER A 70 -15.08 -4.88 7.44
N ASP A 71 -14.67 -4.25 6.35
CA ASP A 71 -14.21 -4.93 5.14
C ASP A 71 -12.71 -4.71 4.92
N THR A 72 -12.19 -3.54 5.34
CA THR A 72 -10.76 -3.20 5.23
C THR A 72 -9.81 -4.23 5.84
N PRO A 73 -10.13 -4.93 6.96
CA PRO A 73 -9.23 -5.97 7.49
C PRO A 73 -9.04 -7.15 6.52
N ALA A 74 -10.11 -7.55 5.84
CA ALA A 74 -10.04 -8.62 4.85
C ALA A 74 -9.26 -8.18 3.61
N LEU A 75 -9.46 -6.93 3.15
CA LEU A 75 -8.73 -6.38 2.00
C LEU A 75 -7.23 -6.23 2.30
N ALA A 76 -6.87 -5.76 3.50
CA ALA A 76 -5.48 -5.65 3.93
C ALA A 76 -4.78 -7.02 3.92
N ARG A 77 -5.45 -8.06 4.44
CA ARG A 77 -4.94 -9.43 4.39
C ARG A 77 -4.69 -9.93 2.97
N LEU A 78 -5.65 -9.73 2.06
CA LEU A 78 -5.47 -10.12 0.65
C LEU A 78 -4.26 -9.42 0.01
N GLY A 79 -4.05 -8.15 0.31
CA GLY A 79 -2.88 -7.40 -0.16
C GLY A 79 -1.58 -7.90 0.45
N ASN A 80 -1.52 -8.05 1.77
CA ASN A 80 -0.31 -8.44 2.49
C ASN A 80 0.09 -9.90 2.18
N ASP A 81 -0.87 -10.82 2.13
CA ASP A 81 -0.63 -12.23 1.79
C ASP A 81 -0.11 -12.38 0.36
N GLY A 82 -0.69 -11.64 -0.58
CA GLY A 82 -0.27 -11.66 -1.97
C GLY A 82 1.11 -11.02 -2.20
N MET A 83 1.43 -9.91 -1.52
CA MET A 83 2.79 -9.36 -1.52
C MET A 83 3.80 -10.34 -0.94
N ALA A 84 3.49 -10.97 0.20
CA ALA A 84 4.35 -11.98 0.80
C ALA A 84 4.53 -13.20 -0.11
N GLU A 85 3.50 -13.61 -0.86
CA GLU A 85 3.59 -14.67 -1.86
C GLU A 85 4.55 -14.30 -2.99
N TRP A 86 4.46 -13.08 -3.53
CA TRP A 86 5.36 -12.61 -4.59
C TRP A 86 6.81 -12.56 -4.11
N CYS A 87 7.06 -12.09 -2.87
CA CYS A 87 8.38 -12.14 -2.25
C CYS A 87 8.94 -13.57 -2.14
N ARG A 88 8.11 -14.55 -1.77
CA ARG A 88 8.53 -15.96 -1.72
C ARG A 88 8.78 -16.54 -3.11
N ALA A 89 8.04 -16.12 -4.12
CA ALA A 89 8.15 -16.62 -5.48
C ALA A 89 9.41 -16.13 -6.21
N ALA A 90 9.82 -14.87 -5.98
CA ALA A 90 10.99 -14.27 -6.63
C ALA A 90 11.82 -13.43 -5.63
N PRO A 91 12.44 -14.04 -4.62
CA PRO A 91 13.15 -13.33 -3.54
C PRO A 91 14.39 -12.55 -4.03
N ASP A 92 14.95 -12.92 -5.19
CA ASP A 92 16.04 -12.22 -5.86
C ASP A 92 15.59 -10.92 -6.54
N ARG A 93 14.28 -10.73 -6.77
CA ARG A 93 13.69 -9.51 -7.34
C ARG A 93 12.86 -8.73 -6.33
N PHE A 94 12.23 -9.44 -5.39
CA PHE A 94 11.36 -8.90 -4.36
C PHE A 94 11.87 -9.26 -2.96
N PRO A 95 12.92 -8.59 -2.46
CA PRO A 95 13.56 -8.94 -1.18
C PRO A 95 12.67 -8.73 0.04
N GLY A 96 11.52 -8.08 -0.10
CA GLY A 96 10.55 -7.89 0.97
C GLY A 96 9.37 -7.05 0.53
N PHE A 97 8.47 -6.78 1.47
CA PHE A 97 7.29 -5.94 1.25
C PHE A 97 6.97 -5.09 2.47
N ILE A 98 6.26 -3.99 2.24
CA ILE A 98 5.73 -3.11 3.27
C ILE A 98 4.22 -3.36 3.39
N ALA A 99 3.78 -3.73 4.59
CA ALA A 99 2.40 -4.11 4.83
C ALA A 99 1.46 -2.90 4.79
N SER A 100 0.27 -3.08 4.23
CA SER A 100 -0.82 -2.10 4.32
C SER A 100 -1.72 -2.43 5.51
N LEU A 101 -2.22 -1.39 6.18
CA LEU A 101 -3.05 -1.54 7.38
C LEU A 101 -4.47 -0.98 7.15
N PRO A 102 -5.50 -1.62 7.75
CA PRO A 102 -6.87 -1.09 7.77
C PRO A 102 -7.02 0.03 8.81
N MET A 103 -6.42 1.20 8.57
CA MET A 103 -6.29 2.26 9.58
C MET A 103 -7.63 2.84 10.08
N ASN A 104 -8.73 2.71 9.34
CA ASN A 104 -10.08 3.07 9.81
C ASN A 104 -10.67 2.08 10.83
N ASN A 105 -9.92 1.02 11.18
CA ASN A 105 -10.21 0.08 12.24
C ASN A 105 -8.93 -0.14 13.08
N PRO A 106 -8.67 0.68 14.11
CA PRO A 106 -7.41 0.65 14.86
C PRO A 106 -7.06 -0.71 15.49
N ASP A 107 -8.06 -1.41 16.04
CA ASP A 107 -7.87 -2.74 16.62
C ASP A 107 -7.45 -3.77 15.56
N ALA A 108 -8.11 -3.75 14.40
CA ALA A 108 -7.74 -4.61 13.29
C ALA A 108 -6.40 -4.21 12.65
N ALA A 109 -6.07 -2.91 12.64
CA ALA A 109 -4.79 -2.41 12.17
C ALA A 109 -3.64 -2.94 13.03
N LEU A 110 -3.79 -2.91 14.36
CA LEU A 110 -2.79 -3.45 15.27
C LEU A 110 -2.65 -4.98 15.12
N ALA A 111 -3.76 -5.70 14.97
CA ALA A 111 -3.74 -7.15 14.75
C ALA A 111 -3.07 -7.53 13.43
N GLU A 112 -3.36 -6.79 12.35
CA GLU A 112 -2.76 -7.05 11.04
C GLU A 112 -1.29 -6.62 10.99
N LEU A 113 -0.92 -5.54 11.67
CA LEU A 113 0.48 -5.16 11.87
C LEU A 113 1.28 -6.29 12.53
N GLU A 114 0.76 -6.85 13.62
CA GLU A 114 1.44 -7.95 14.33
C GLU A 114 1.64 -9.13 13.38
N ARG A 115 0.56 -9.56 12.72
CA ARG A 115 0.60 -10.69 11.78
C ARG A 115 1.58 -10.43 10.63
N ALA A 116 1.49 -9.28 9.98
CA ALA A 116 2.30 -8.98 8.80
C ALA A 116 3.79 -8.84 9.16
N CYS A 117 4.11 -8.11 10.23
CA CYS A 117 5.51 -7.86 10.62
C CYS A 117 6.18 -9.06 11.28
N VAL A 118 5.43 -9.91 12.00
CA VAL A 118 6.00 -11.03 12.78
C VAL A 118 5.83 -12.37 12.09
N GLU A 119 4.67 -12.65 11.49
CA GLU A 119 4.39 -13.94 10.85
C GLU A 119 4.76 -13.95 9.37
N LEU A 120 4.55 -12.84 8.65
CA LEU A 120 4.86 -12.73 7.22
C LEU A 120 6.21 -12.06 6.92
N ASP A 121 6.89 -11.55 7.95
CA ASP A 121 8.16 -10.83 7.86
C ASP A 121 8.12 -9.59 6.95
N ALA A 122 7.01 -8.84 6.98
CA ALA A 122 6.96 -7.51 6.36
C ALA A 122 8.09 -6.63 6.91
N CYS A 123 8.77 -5.89 6.04
CA CYS A 123 9.90 -5.04 6.45
C CYS A 123 9.44 -3.83 7.27
N GLY A 124 8.16 -3.47 7.18
CA GLY A 124 7.54 -2.34 7.86
C GLY A 124 6.07 -2.21 7.46
N VAL A 125 5.48 -1.05 7.75
CA VAL A 125 4.09 -0.74 7.37
C VAL A 125 4.00 0.55 6.56
N GLN A 126 3.06 0.62 5.63
CA GLN A 126 2.71 1.81 4.86
C GLN A 126 1.45 2.41 5.48
N ILE A 127 1.52 3.69 5.83
CA ILE A 127 0.37 4.50 6.23
C ILE A 127 0.28 5.73 5.33
N TYR A 128 -0.88 6.36 5.34
CA TYR A 128 -1.14 7.56 4.55
C TYR A 128 -1.09 8.80 5.45
N SER A 129 -0.80 9.97 4.88
CA SER A 129 -0.70 11.24 5.64
C SER A 129 -1.98 11.72 6.34
N ASN A 130 -3.09 11.00 6.20
CA ASN A 130 -4.27 11.05 7.06
C ASN A 130 -5.03 9.72 6.94
N VAL A 131 -5.95 9.48 7.89
CA VAL A 131 -6.88 8.33 7.88
C VAL A 131 -8.29 8.91 7.76
N GLU A 132 -8.92 8.78 6.60
CA GLU A 132 -10.24 9.38 6.31
C GLU A 132 -10.35 10.88 6.72
N GLY A 133 -9.27 11.65 6.54
CA GLY A 133 -9.19 13.06 6.92
C GLY A 133 -8.77 13.33 8.37
N LYS A 134 -8.67 12.31 9.23
CA LYS A 134 -8.15 12.44 10.59
C LYS A 134 -6.61 12.55 10.59
N PRO A 135 -6.03 13.37 11.47
CA PRO A 135 -4.58 13.51 11.57
C PRO A 135 -3.98 12.26 12.24
N LEU A 136 -2.74 11.93 11.87
CA LEU A 136 -2.04 10.74 12.36
C LEU A 136 -1.65 10.80 13.84
N ASP A 137 -1.63 11.99 14.44
CA ASP A 137 -1.36 12.19 15.86
C ASP A 137 -2.61 12.01 16.74
N ALA A 138 -3.75 11.65 16.16
CA ALA A 138 -4.94 11.28 16.93
C ALA A 138 -4.64 10.09 17.86
N PRO A 139 -5.07 10.12 19.14
CA PRO A 139 -4.73 9.09 20.12
C PRO A 139 -5.09 7.65 19.72
N GLU A 140 -6.12 7.48 18.89
CA GLU A 140 -6.56 6.17 18.39
C GLU A 140 -5.51 5.48 17.50
N PHE A 141 -4.55 6.22 16.92
CA PHE A 141 -3.49 5.65 16.07
C PHE A 141 -2.17 5.42 16.81
N TRP A 142 -2.01 5.96 18.03
CA TRP A 142 -0.77 5.81 18.80
C TRP A 142 -0.33 4.36 19.00
N PRO A 143 -1.23 3.38 19.26
CA PRO A 143 -0.83 1.98 19.42
C PRO A 143 -0.06 1.41 18.21
N VAL A 144 -0.38 1.85 16.99
CA VAL A 144 0.36 1.45 15.77
C VAL A 144 1.80 1.97 15.84
N PHE A 145 1.99 3.26 16.14
CA PHE A 145 3.32 3.87 16.24
C PHE A 145 4.15 3.27 17.39
N GLU A 146 3.54 3.08 18.56
CA GLU A 146 4.16 2.44 19.71
C GLU A 146 4.62 1.03 19.36
N ARG A 147 3.78 0.24 18.68
CA ARG A 147 4.12 -1.13 18.31
C ARG A 147 5.24 -1.17 17.27
N MET A 148 5.20 -0.30 16.25
CA MET A 148 6.29 -0.21 15.27
C MET A 148 7.62 0.20 15.91
N ALA A 149 7.59 1.12 16.88
CA ALA A 149 8.77 1.50 17.65
C ALA A 149 9.34 0.32 18.46
N GLN A 150 8.49 -0.48 19.10
CA GLN A 150 8.90 -1.70 19.82
C GLN A 150 9.51 -2.76 18.88
N LEU A 151 8.94 -2.92 17.69
CA LEU A 151 9.46 -3.83 16.66
C LEU A 151 10.76 -3.33 16.02
N GLY A 152 11.08 -2.04 16.15
CA GLY A 152 12.22 -1.41 15.49
C GLY A 152 12.11 -1.41 13.96
N LYS A 153 10.88 -1.50 13.41
CA LYS A 153 10.60 -1.52 11.97
C LYS A 153 10.14 -0.13 11.47
N PRO A 154 10.45 0.25 10.23
CA PRO A 154 10.06 1.54 9.66
C PRO A 154 8.56 1.65 9.36
N ILE A 155 8.08 2.91 9.34
CA ILE A 155 6.78 3.30 8.80
C ILE A 155 7.03 4.11 7.52
N TRP A 156 6.44 3.70 6.40
CA TRP A 156 6.41 4.48 5.17
C TRP A 156 5.18 5.37 5.13
N LEU A 157 5.43 6.67 5.02
CA LEU A 157 4.38 7.67 4.91
C LEU A 157 4.12 7.98 3.44
N HIS A 158 2.96 7.57 2.93
CA HIS A 158 2.54 7.85 1.56
C HIS A 158 1.62 9.08 1.49
N PRO A 159 1.79 9.98 0.50
CA PRO A 159 0.97 11.17 0.37
C PRO A 159 -0.52 10.87 0.18
N ALA A 160 -1.27 11.80 0.75
CA ALA A 160 -2.59 11.78 1.36
C ALA A 160 -3.78 12.61 0.84
N ARG A 161 -3.93 12.99 -0.44
CA ARG A 161 -4.86 14.08 -0.77
C ARG A 161 -5.70 13.92 -2.04
N PRO A 162 -6.85 14.64 -2.14
CA PRO A 162 -7.64 14.75 -3.37
C PRO A 162 -6.96 15.67 -4.41
N PRO A 163 -7.36 15.58 -5.70
CA PRO A 163 -6.84 16.44 -6.77
C PRO A 163 -7.03 17.93 -6.53
N SER A 164 -8.08 18.29 -5.80
CA SER A 164 -8.45 19.67 -5.49
C SER A 164 -7.54 20.33 -4.45
N HIS A 165 -6.57 19.60 -3.90
CA HIS A 165 -5.58 20.17 -2.99
C HIS A 165 -4.35 20.63 -3.77
N ALA A 166 -4.12 21.94 -3.81
CA ALA A 166 -2.98 22.56 -4.49
C ALA A 166 -1.62 22.14 -3.89
N ASP A 167 -0.57 22.03 -4.72
CA ASP A 167 0.78 21.74 -4.21
C ASP A 167 1.40 23.00 -3.60
N TYR A 168 1.12 24.16 -4.21
CA TYR A 168 1.58 25.47 -3.77
C TYR A 168 0.43 26.49 -3.67
N PRO A 169 0.56 27.55 -2.84
CA PRO A 169 -0.51 28.54 -2.63
C PRO A 169 -0.99 29.31 -3.88
N THR A 170 -0.28 29.21 -4.99
CA THR A 170 -0.58 29.89 -6.27
C THR A 170 -1.33 29.02 -7.27
N GLU A 171 -1.74 27.81 -6.87
CA GLU A 171 -2.40 26.82 -7.73
C GLU A 171 -3.82 26.51 -7.21
N ASP A 172 -4.72 26.09 -8.10
CA ASP A 172 -6.10 25.71 -7.75
C ASP A 172 -6.29 24.18 -7.65
N ARG A 173 -5.27 23.41 -8.03
CA ARG A 173 -5.23 21.94 -8.02
C ARG A 173 -3.78 21.48 -7.94
N SER A 174 -3.54 20.23 -7.54
CA SER A 174 -2.19 19.67 -7.58
C SER A 174 -1.69 19.56 -9.03
N MET A 175 -0.49 20.06 -9.28
CA MET A 175 0.19 20.02 -10.58
C MET A 175 1.08 18.79 -10.75
N PHE A 176 1.60 18.25 -9.65
CA PHE A 176 2.58 17.16 -9.66
C PHE A 176 1.99 15.79 -9.37
N ASP A 177 0.66 15.67 -9.44
CA ASP A 177 -0.06 14.43 -9.14
C ASP A 177 0.31 13.83 -7.77
N ILE A 178 0.58 14.70 -6.78
CA ILE A 178 0.83 14.32 -5.39
C ILE A 178 -0.53 14.08 -4.71
N TRP A 179 -1.42 13.34 -5.34
CA TRP A 179 -2.80 13.08 -4.93
C TRP A 179 -3.27 11.76 -5.56
N TRP A 180 -4.40 11.21 -5.10
CA TRP A 180 -5.01 10.03 -5.73
C TRP A 180 -6.36 10.36 -6.39
N GLY A 181 -6.58 9.79 -7.57
CA GLY A 181 -7.84 9.84 -8.32
C GLY A 181 -7.62 10.01 -9.81
#